data_AF-A0A8D8WB35-F1
#
_entry.id   AF-A0A8D8WB35-F1
#
_cell.length_a   1.000
_cell.length_b   1.000
_cell.length_c   1.000
_cell.angle_alpha   90.00
_cell.angle_beta   90.00
_cell.angle_gamma   90.00
#
_symmetry.space_group_name_H-M   'P 1'
#
loop_
_entity.id
_entity.type
_entity.pdbx_description
1 polymer ?
#
loop_
_entity_poly.entity_id
_entity_poly.type
_entity_poly.pdbx_seq_one_letter_code
_entity_poly.pdbx_strand_id
1 'polypeptide(L)'
;MNPILFIVALVLVIYFLGKTMFCRPKHFPPGPSLWFPYYGHYLSILLNNYRHTHQALGKMCDYYRSKVLGLYLGPFPTVVASDEKSIKELLMRPEFQGRIDQVVSLLRVDYGEERGIIFTEGDLWQQQKRFFLRHMRDYGFGKRSPNLEAELTAEIQDLITFLREEKDHPLYRNGEARIPTLFALGNLNLLLQALTGERFKGREGKEFLSQVHEDTLNFQHYSEPCASTLTFVPWAKYLPPFSGHLTDLTALNDNLAKYAKDSMYKRMSNFNEDKISCAVDAYIKEMKTAQENGDTETHFTAFTTRKPLFERYCDTKRSYR
;
A
#
# COMPACT_ATOMS: atom_id res chain seq x y z
N MET A 1 -27.90 41.91 14.86
CA MET A 1 -26.52 41.36 14.92
C MET A 1 -25.57 42.55 14.91
N ASN A 2 -24.82 42.82 15.99
CA ASN A 2 -24.03 44.05 16.08
C ASN A 2 -22.89 44.05 15.05
N PRO A 3 -22.77 45.07 14.17
CA PRO A 3 -21.76 45.11 13.11
C PRO A 3 -20.32 45.12 13.67
N ILE A 4 -20.15 45.68 14.88
CA ILE A 4 -18.87 45.70 15.60
C ILE A 4 -18.40 44.28 15.95
N LEU A 5 -19.31 43.42 16.42
CA LEU A 5 -18.99 42.01 16.73
C LEU A 5 -18.58 41.24 15.48
N PHE A 6 -19.21 41.52 14.34
CA PHE A 6 -18.84 40.92 13.06
C PHE A 6 -17.45 41.34 12.59
N ILE A 7 -17.12 42.63 12.71
CA ILE A 7 -15.78 43.15 12.34
C ILE A 7 -14.70 42.55 13.25
N VAL A 8 -14.94 42.50 14.57
CA VAL A 8 -13.99 41.89 15.51
C VAL A 8 -13.80 40.41 15.21
N ALA A 9 -14.88 39.66 14.94
CA ALA A 9 -14.80 38.26 14.54
C ALA A 9 -14.01 38.09 13.23
N LEU A 10 -14.24 38.94 12.22
CA LEU A 10 -13.53 38.91 10.95
C LEU A 10 -12.02 39.16 11.13
N VAL A 11 -11.64 40.17 11.93
CA VAL A 11 -10.23 40.49 12.21
C VAL A 11 -9.55 39.35 12.95
N LEU A 12 -10.22 38.74 13.94
CA LEU A 12 -9.71 37.56 14.64
C LEU A 12 -9.52 36.39 13.68
N VAL A 13 -10.51 36.11 12.82
CA VAL A 13 -10.41 35.06 11.81
C VAL A 13 -9.24 35.32 10.86
N ILE A 14 -9.06 36.54 10.35
CA ILE A 14 -7.93 36.91 9.48
C ILE A 14 -6.60 36.77 10.22
N TYR A 15 -6.52 37.19 11.49
CA TYR A 15 -5.31 37.04 12.30
C TYR A 15 -4.96 35.56 12.55
N PHE A 16 -5.95 34.73 12.93
CA PHE A 16 -5.75 33.30 13.12
C PHE A 16 -5.39 32.59 11.81
N LEU A 17 -6.02 32.96 10.70
CA LEU A 17 -5.70 32.47 9.37
C LEU A 17 -4.29 32.89 8.93
N GLY A 18 -3.89 34.14 9.15
CA GLY A 18 -2.55 34.61 8.85
C GLY A 18 -1.50 33.89 9.70
N LYS A 19 -1.73 33.77 11.01
CA LYS A 19 -0.83 33.03 11.90
C LYS A 19 -0.69 31.57 11.48
N THR A 20 -1.79 30.89 11.15
CA THR A 20 -1.73 29.49 10.72
C THR A 20 -1.05 29.33 9.37
N MET A 21 -1.35 30.20 8.40
CA MET A 21 -0.78 30.11 7.05
C MET A 21 0.71 30.47 6.97
N PHE A 22 1.21 31.39 7.80
CA PHE A 22 2.59 31.87 7.71
C PHE A 22 3.55 31.30 8.77
N CYS A 23 3.05 30.76 9.89
CA CYS A 23 3.93 30.19 10.92
C CYS A 23 4.37 28.75 10.55
N ARG A 24 5.68 28.57 10.36
CA ARG A 24 6.32 27.26 10.20
C ARG A 24 7.02 26.84 11.51
N PRO A 25 7.16 25.52 11.78
CA PRO A 25 7.94 25.02 12.90
C PRO A 25 9.39 25.51 12.83
N LYS A 26 10.02 25.69 13.99
CA LYS A 26 11.44 26.03 14.05
C LYS A 26 12.26 24.92 13.38
N HIS A 27 13.27 25.29 12.59
CA HIS A 27 14.13 24.38 11.83
C HIS A 27 13.40 23.56 10.73
N PHE A 28 12.23 24.00 10.29
CA PHE A 28 11.56 23.36 9.15
C PHE A 28 12.26 23.68 7.82
N PRO A 29 12.39 22.73 6.88
CA PRO A 29 13.09 22.96 5.61
C PRO A 29 12.43 24.07 4.76
N PRO A 30 13.17 24.67 3.81
CA PRO A 30 12.64 25.73 2.96
C PRO A 30 11.49 25.22 2.09
N GLY A 31 10.55 26.10 1.76
CA GLY A 31 9.40 25.79 0.90
C GLY A 31 8.41 26.95 0.86
N PRO A 32 7.28 26.80 0.15
CA PRO A 32 6.31 27.88 -0.02
C PRO A 32 5.80 28.38 1.33
N SER A 33 5.94 29.67 1.63
CA SER A 33 5.56 30.20 2.94
C SER A 33 4.04 30.13 3.20
N LEU A 34 3.23 30.11 2.13
CA LEU A 34 1.78 30.11 2.19
C LEU A 34 1.23 28.70 1.96
N TRP A 35 0.48 28.17 2.93
CA TRP A 35 -0.28 26.93 2.78
C TRP A 35 -1.76 27.19 3.04
N PHE A 36 -2.63 26.50 2.30
CA PHE A 36 -4.08 26.66 2.48
C PHE A 36 -4.55 25.93 3.74
N PRO A 37 -5.39 26.55 4.59
CA PRO A 37 -6.00 25.86 5.72
C PRO A 37 -6.65 24.56 5.25
N TYR A 38 -6.42 23.47 5.98
CA TYR A 38 -6.85 22.09 5.69
C TYR A 38 -6.18 21.36 4.53
N TYR A 39 -5.82 22.03 3.43
CA TYR A 39 -5.24 21.37 2.24
C TYR A 39 -3.72 21.43 2.17
N GLY A 40 -3.08 22.33 2.91
CA GLY A 40 -1.64 22.47 2.80
C GLY A 40 -1.21 23.04 1.46
N HIS A 41 -0.09 22.52 1.01
CA HIS A 41 0.50 22.71 -0.32
C HIS A 41 0.02 21.64 -1.30
N TYR A 42 -0.86 20.73 -0.88
CA TYR A 42 -1.34 19.65 -1.74
C TYR A 42 -2.01 20.19 -3.00
N LEU A 43 -2.84 21.23 -2.85
CA LEU A 43 -3.45 21.92 -4.00
C LEU A 43 -2.39 22.51 -4.94
N SER A 44 -1.31 23.09 -4.42
CA SER A 44 -0.20 23.61 -5.23
C SER A 44 0.49 22.50 -6.04
N ILE A 45 0.65 21.30 -5.47
CA ILE A 45 1.21 20.14 -6.17
C ILE A 45 0.27 19.71 -7.30
N LEU A 46 -1.03 19.58 -7.00
CA LEU A 46 -2.04 19.15 -7.97
C LEU A 46 -2.21 20.16 -9.13
N LEU A 47 -2.15 21.46 -8.83
CA LEU A 47 -2.23 22.52 -9.84
C LEU A 47 -1.01 22.52 -10.78
N ASN A 48 0.17 22.12 -10.29
CA ASN A 48 1.36 22.00 -11.13
C ASN A 48 1.29 20.78 -12.03
N ASN A 49 1.01 19.60 -11.46
CA ASN A 49 0.81 18.37 -12.21
C ASN A 49 0.00 17.35 -11.40
N TYR A 50 -1.29 17.26 -11.71
CA TYR A 50 -2.20 16.30 -11.10
C TYR A 50 -1.83 14.84 -11.41
N ARG A 51 -1.34 14.55 -12.63
CA ARG A 51 -1.03 13.17 -13.06
C ARG A 51 0.32 12.66 -12.55
N HIS A 52 1.29 13.55 -12.41
CA HIS A 52 2.65 13.20 -12.01
C HIS A 52 3.13 14.12 -10.89
N THR A 53 2.64 13.84 -9.69
CA THR A 53 2.95 14.61 -8.47
C THR A 53 4.44 14.64 -8.16
N HIS A 54 5.17 13.55 -8.44
CA HIS A 54 6.63 13.49 -8.31
C HIS A 54 7.36 14.53 -9.19
N GLN A 55 6.86 14.79 -10.41
CA GLN A 55 7.44 15.82 -11.29
C GLN A 55 7.12 17.23 -10.79
N ALA A 56 5.93 17.44 -10.23
CA ALA A 56 5.57 18.71 -9.60
C ALA A 56 6.48 19.01 -8.40
N LEU A 57 6.77 18.01 -7.56
CA LEU A 57 7.72 18.14 -6.46
C LEU A 57 9.13 18.46 -6.96
N GLY A 58 9.60 17.81 -8.02
CA GLY A 58 10.89 18.14 -8.66
C GLY A 58 10.98 19.60 -9.10
N LYS A 59 9.96 20.10 -9.80
CA LYS A 59 9.88 21.52 -10.21
C LYS A 59 9.88 22.48 -9.02
N MET A 60 9.22 22.10 -7.91
CA MET A 60 9.24 22.90 -6.69
C MET A 60 10.63 22.94 -6.08
N CYS A 61 11.35 21.82 -6.02
CA CYS A 61 12.73 21.78 -5.55
C CYS A 61 13.66 22.68 -6.39
N ASP A 62 13.49 22.66 -7.72
CA ASP A 62 14.23 23.55 -8.63
C ASP A 62 13.90 25.03 -8.39
N TYR A 63 12.61 25.35 -8.24
CA TYR A 63 12.15 26.72 -7.99
C TYR A 63 12.68 27.29 -6.66
N TYR A 64 12.61 26.51 -5.59
CA TYR A 64 13.11 26.90 -4.26
C TYR A 64 14.62 26.70 -4.10
N ARG A 65 15.31 26.18 -5.12
CA ARG A 65 16.75 25.89 -5.11
C ARG A 65 17.18 25.08 -3.89
N SER A 66 16.35 24.11 -3.49
CA SER A 66 16.60 23.27 -2.32
C SER A 66 16.47 21.80 -2.68
N LYS A 67 17.38 20.99 -2.14
CA LYS A 67 17.35 19.53 -2.27
C LYS A 67 16.40 18.88 -1.26
N VAL A 68 16.07 19.61 -0.19
CA VAL A 68 15.13 19.19 0.85
C VAL A 68 14.07 20.27 1.01
N LEU A 69 12.82 19.91 0.71
CA LEU A 69 11.68 20.82 0.68
C LEU A 69 10.75 20.54 1.86
N GLY A 70 10.37 21.60 2.57
CA GLY A 70 9.42 21.55 3.68
C GLY A 70 8.04 21.97 3.20
N LEU A 71 7.11 21.03 3.22
CA LEU A 71 5.72 21.17 2.79
C LEU A 71 4.73 20.81 3.90
N TYR A 72 3.47 21.10 3.64
CA TYR A 72 2.34 20.65 4.43
C TYR A 72 1.43 19.89 3.47
N LEU A 73 1.16 18.62 3.76
CA LEU A 73 0.16 17.85 3.02
C LEU A 73 -1.07 17.73 3.91
N GLY A 74 -2.10 18.50 3.58
CA GLY A 74 -3.21 18.75 4.49
C GLY A 74 -2.73 19.34 5.81
N PRO A 75 -3.08 18.74 6.98
CA PRO A 75 -2.60 19.17 8.29
C PRO A 75 -1.21 18.62 8.65
N PHE A 76 -0.61 17.74 7.84
CA PHE A 76 0.61 17.02 8.19
C PHE A 76 1.85 17.77 7.68
N PRO A 77 2.83 18.10 8.54
CA PRO A 77 4.13 18.59 8.08
C PRO A 77 4.86 17.48 7.33
N THR A 78 5.38 17.78 6.15
CA THR A 78 6.01 16.80 5.26
C THR A 78 7.35 17.33 4.76
N VAL A 79 8.37 16.48 4.81
CA VAL A 79 9.69 16.76 4.26
C VAL A 79 9.88 15.92 3.01
N VAL A 80 10.25 16.57 1.90
CA VAL A 80 10.53 15.91 0.62
C VAL A 80 12.02 16.04 0.35
N ALA A 81 12.70 14.91 0.20
CA ALA A 81 14.09 14.86 -0.23
C ALA A 81 14.17 14.50 -1.73
N SER A 82 15.00 15.22 -2.47
CA SER A 82 15.15 15.04 -3.93
C SER A 82 16.56 14.66 -4.38
N ASP A 83 17.55 14.65 -3.47
CA ASP A 83 18.91 14.20 -3.77
C ASP A 83 19.25 12.88 -3.09
N GLU A 84 20.14 12.11 -3.72
CA GLU A 84 20.55 10.78 -3.25
C GLU A 84 21.05 10.80 -1.79
N LYS A 85 21.85 11.81 -1.42
CA LYS A 85 22.44 11.90 -0.08
C LYS A 85 21.36 12.05 1.00
N SER A 86 20.43 12.99 0.82
CA SER A 86 19.34 13.20 1.78
C SER A 86 18.37 12.02 1.82
N ILE A 87 18.07 11.41 0.67
CA ILE A 87 17.22 10.21 0.60
C ILE A 87 17.86 9.06 1.39
N LYS A 88 19.17 8.82 1.19
CA LYS A 88 19.89 7.79 1.92
C LYS A 88 19.91 8.06 3.42
N GLU A 89 20.14 9.32 3.83
CA GLU A 89 20.11 9.73 5.24
C GLU A 89 18.72 9.50 5.87
N LEU A 90 17.63 9.85 5.18
CA LEU A 90 16.27 9.62 5.65
C LEU A 90 15.97 8.11 5.77
N LEU A 91 16.30 7.31 4.75
CA LEU A 91 15.99 5.87 4.74
C LEU A 91 16.80 5.05 5.76
N MET A 92 17.99 5.51 6.15
CA MET A 92 18.82 4.83 7.14
C MET A 92 18.44 5.14 8.60
N ARG A 93 17.64 6.19 8.82
CA ARG A 93 17.29 6.68 10.16
C ARG A 93 16.02 6.00 10.69
N PRO A 94 16.03 5.43 11.90
CA PRO A 94 14.86 4.75 12.47
C PRO A 94 13.66 5.69 12.66
N GLU A 95 13.89 6.98 12.86
CA GLU A 95 12.85 7.99 13.09
C GLU A 95 11.94 8.19 11.86
N PHE A 96 12.41 7.83 10.66
CA PHE A 96 11.65 7.91 9.41
C PHE A 96 11.12 6.56 8.94
N GLN A 97 11.21 5.51 9.77
CA GLN A 97 10.69 4.19 9.43
C GLN A 97 9.20 4.00 9.75
N GLY A 98 8.52 5.03 10.27
CA GLY A 98 7.09 4.99 10.55
C GLY A 98 6.22 4.88 9.29
N ARG A 99 4.93 4.61 9.48
CA ARG A 99 3.91 4.64 8.41
C ARG A 99 2.91 5.76 8.67
N ILE A 100 2.29 6.23 7.60
CA ILE A 100 1.21 7.23 7.70
C ILE A 100 -0.10 6.45 7.72
N ASP A 101 -0.99 6.78 8.65
CA ASP A 101 -2.38 6.33 8.68
C ASP A 101 -3.11 6.86 7.44
N GLN A 102 -3.14 6.07 6.38
CA GLN A 102 -3.79 6.42 5.13
C GLN A 102 -5.14 5.73 5.05
N VAL A 103 -6.07 6.32 4.30
CA VAL A 103 -7.38 5.69 4.04
C VAL A 103 -7.21 4.26 3.50
N VAL A 104 -6.18 4.01 2.69
CA VAL A 104 -5.89 2.67 2.15
C VAL A 104 -5.38 1.68 3.21
N SER A 105 -4.62 2.11 4.21
CA SER A 105 -4.24 1.22 5.32
C SER A 105 -5.46 0.83 6.12
N LEU A 106 -6.35 1.80 6.39
CA LEU A 106 -7.59 1.60 7.15
C LEU A 106 -8.60 0.68 6.48
N LEU A 107 -8.67 0.67 5.15
CA LEU A 107 -9.48 -0.30 4.40
C LEU A 107 -8.96 -1.73 4.55
N ARG A 108 -7.69 -1.90 4.92
CA ARG A 108 -7.03 -3.19 5.14
C ARG A 108 -6.92 -3.56 6.62
N VAL A 109 -7.45 -2.73 7.50
CA VAL A 109 -7.59 -3.04 8.92
C VAL A 109 -8.69 -4.08 9.07
N ASP A 110 -8.26 -5.33 9.22
CA ASP A 110 -9.12 -6.40 9.68
C ASP A 110 -9.25 -6.24 11.19
N TYR A 111 -10.45 -5.91 11.67
CA TYR A 111 -10.83 -6.07 13.09
C TYR A 111 -10.17 -5.13 14.09
N GLY A 112 -9.59 -4.04 13.61
CA GLY A 112 -9.08 -2.95 14.44
C GLY A 112 -7.57 -2.92 14.58
N GLU A 113 -6.90 -3.88 13.96
CA GLU A 113 -5.45 -3.98 13.92
C GLU A 113 -4.95 -3.88 12.49
N GLU A 114 -3.97 -3.00 12.27
CA GLU A 114 -3.20 -3.03 11.04
C GLU A 114 -2.35 -4.30 11.04
N ARG A 115 -2.47 -5.10 9.98
CA ARG A 115 -1.75 -6.37 9.84
C ARG A 115 -0.93 -6.40 8.55
N GLY A 116 0.05 -7.30 8.51
CA GLY A 116 0.96 -7.48 7.38
C GLY A 116 2.27 -6.72 7.55
N ILE A 117 2.92 -6.35 6.43
CA ILE A 117 4.26 -5.71 6.42
C ILE A 117 4.23 -4.29 5.84
N ILE A 118 3.32 -4.00 4.90
CA ILE A 118 3.39 -2.77 4.10
C ILE A 118 2.97 -1.56 4.94
N PHE A 119 1.87 -1.69 5.68
CA PHE A 119 1.25 -0.59 6.43
C PHE A 119 1.49 -0.64 7.93
N THR A 120 2.21 -1.65 8.43
CA THR A 120 2.49 -1.83 9.87
C THR A 120 3.83 -1.21 10.26
N GLU A 121 3.99 -0.95 11.55
CA GLU A 121 5.22 -0.45 12.17
C GLU A 121 5.54 -1.17 13.49
N GLY A 122 6.65 -0.78 14.14
CA GLY A 122 7.08 -1.34 15.42
C GLY A 122 7.49 -2.82 15.38
N ASP A 123 7.27 -3.52 16.49
CA ASP A 123 7.69 -4.91 16.68
C ASP A 123 6.94 -5.89 15.78
N LEU A 124 5.65 -5.67 15.55
CA LEU A 124 4.83 -6.39 14.57
C LEU A 124 5.50 -6.39 13.19
N TRP A 125 5.86 -5.20 12.69
CA TRP A 125 6.52 -5.08 11.40
C TRP A 125 7.87 -5.80 11.35
N GLN A 126 8.68 -5.68 12.41
CA GLN A 126 9.98 -6.33 12.50
C GLN A 126 9.87 -7.86 12.51
N GLN A 127 8.97 -8.42 13.32
CA GLN A 127 8.74 -9.86 13.41
C GLN A 127 8.26 -10.41 12.06
N GLN A 128 7.24 -9.79 11.47
CA GLN A 128 6.66 -10.21 10.18
C GLN A 128 7.68 -10.10 9.05
N LYS A 129 8.39 -8.97 8.92
CA LYS A 129 9.43 -8.79 7.90
C LYS A 129 10.55 -9.81 8.03
N ARG A 130 11.06 -10.08 9.24
CA ARG A 130 12.12 -11.08 9.48
C ARG A 130 11.65 -12.48 9.11
N PHE A 131 10.42 -12.82 9.50
CA PHE A 131 9.80 -14.09 9.15
C PHE A 131 9.75 -14.27 7.62
N PHE A 132 9.13 -13.36 6.88
CA PHE A 132 8.97 -13.51 5.43
C PHE A 132 10.32 -13.50 4.69
N LEU A 133 11.26 -12.65 5.09
CA LEU A 133 12.59 -12.63 4.46
C LEU A 133 13.37 -13.92 4.69
N ARG A 134 13.28 -14.52 5.88
CA ARG A 134 13.90 -15.82 6.17
C ARG A 134 13.33 -16.89 5.25
N HIS A 135 12.01 -17.03 5.22
CA HIS A 135 11.34 -18.08 4.45
C HIS A 135 11.51 -17.92 2.94
N MET A 136 11.43 -16.69 2.42
CA MET A 136 11.72 -16.42 1.01
C MET A 136 13.15 -16.82 0.66
N ARG A 137 14.13 -16.51 1.53
CA ARG A 137 15.53 -16.87 1.32
C ARG A 137 15.75 -18.39 1.36
N ASP A 138 15.01 -19.11 2.19
CA ASP A 138 15.07 -20.57 2.28
C ASP A 138 14.39 -21.24 1.07
N TYR A 139 13.36 -20.61 0.49
CA TYR A 139 12.77 -20.99 -0.80
C TYR A 139 13.75 -20.80 -1.99
N GLY A 140 14.72 -19.90 -1.85
CA GLY A 140 15.74 -19.62 -2.86
C GLY A 140 15.85 -18.15 -3.28
N PHE A 141 15.08 -17.24 -2.68
CA PHE A 141 15.16 -15.82 -2.96
C PHE A 141 16.55 -15.26 -2.61
N GLY A 142 17.17 -14.54 -3.55
CA GLY A 142 18.49 -13.93 -3.38
C GLY A 142 19.66 -14.92 -3.38
N LYS A 143 19.42 -16.18 -3.78
CA LYS A 143 20.45 -17.22 -3.94
C LYS A 143 20.18 -18.01 -5.22
N ARG A 144 21.19 -18.74 -5.69
CA ARG A 144 20.98 -19.72 -6.77
C ARG A 144 20.29 -20.96 -6.19
N SER A 145 19.07 -21.25 -6.63
CA SER A 145 18.29 -22.41 -6.18
C SER A 145 17.85 -23.24 -7.40
N PRO A 146 18.25 -24.51 -7.51
CA PRO A 146 17.91 -25.35 -8.67
C PRO A 146 16.41 -25.58 -8.80
N ASN A 147 15.69 -25.63 -7.67
CA ASN A 147 14.23 -25.78 -7.66
C ASN A 147 13.54 -24.54 -8.24
N LEU A 148 13.95 -23.35 -7.80
CA LEU A 148 13.40 -22.10 -8.32
C LEU A 148 13.74 -21.89 -9.80
N GLU A 149 14.95 -22.27 -10.23
CA GLU A 149 15.35 -22.25 -11.64
C GLU A 149 14.48 -23.20 -12.49
N ALA A 150 14.18 -24.39 -11.98
CA ALA A 150 13.31 -25.35 -12.66
C ALA A 150 11.87 -24.84 -12.75
N GLU A 151 11.34 -24.25 -11.69
CA GLU A 151 10.00 -23.63 -11.67
C GLU A 151 9.91 -22.46 -12.66
N LEU A 152 10.89 -21.56 -12.65
CA LEU A 152 10.97 -20.45 -13.61
C LEU A 152 11.05 -20.94 -15.05
N THR A 153 11.86 -21.97 -15.31
CA THR A 153 11.99 -22.58 -16.64
C THR A 153 10.67 -23.19 -17.08
N ALA A 154 9.93 -23.84 -16.16
CA ALA A 154 8.61 -24.38 -16.45
C ALA A 154 7.59 -23.29 -16.78
N GLU A 155 7.58 -22.15 -16.07
CA GLU A 155 6.71 -21.02 -16.40
C GLU A 155 7.04 -20.39 -17.76
N ILE A 156 8.33 -20.26 -18.09
CA ILE A 156 8.77 -19.79 -19.41
C ILE A 156 8.29 -20.76 -20.50
N GLN A 157 8.44 -22.06 -20.28
CA GLN A 157 7.98 -23.07 -21.24
C GLN A 157 6.46 -23.02 -21.41
N ASP A 158 5.69 -22.89 -20.32
CA ASP A 158 4.23 -22.77 -20.37
C ASP A 158 3.78 -21.49 -21.08
N LEU A 159 4.54 -20.41 -20.96
CA LEU A 159 4.32 -19.17 -21.70
C LEU A 159 4.62 -19.31 -23.20
N ILE A 160 5.72 -19.98 -23.57
CA ILE A 160 6.05 -20.25 -24.97
C ILE A 160 4.98 -21.15 -25.60
N THR A 161 4.55 -22.20 -24.90
CA THR A 161 3.48 -23.10 -25.34
C THR A 161 2.18 -22.32 -25.53
N PHE A 162 1.82 -21.45 -24.58
CA PHE A 162 0.66 -20.57 -24.69
C PHE A 162 0.68 -19.72 -25.97
N LEU A 163 1.79 -19.06 -26.26
CA LEU A 163 1.92 -18.20 -27.44
C LEU A 163 1.88 -18.97 -28.78
N ARG A 164 2.22 -20.26 -28.76
CA ARG A 164 2.20 -21.12 -29.96
C ARG A 164 0.83 -21.71 -30.24
N GLU A 165 0.15 -22.17 -29.19
CA GLU A 165 -1.06 -22.99 -29.30
C GLU A 165 -2.34 -22.15 -29.23
N GLU A 166 -2.33 -21.08 -28.42
CA GLU A 166 -3.50 -20.26 -28.20
C GLU A 166 -3.64 -19.21 -29.32
N LYS A 167 -4.85 -19.01 -29.83
CA LYS A 167 -5.11 -18.06 -30.92
C LYS A 167 -6.19 -17.02 -30.61
N ASP A 168 -7.02 -17.28 -29.60
CA ASP A 168 -8.18 -16.44 -29.27
C ASP A 168 -8.31 -16.26 -27.75
N HIS A 169 -7.22 -15.86 -27.10
CA HIS A 169 -7.23 -15.46 -25.69
C HIS A 169 -7.20 -13.94 -25.57
N PRO A 170 -7.86 -13.33 -24.56
CA PRO A 170 -7.80 -11.89 -24.33
C PRO A 170 -6.40 -11.28 -24.17
N LEU A 171 -5.38 -12.13 -23.93
CA LEU A 171 -3.98 -11.74 -23.73
C LEU A 171 -3.11 -11.97 -24.95
N TYR A 172 -3.57 -12.78 -25.90
CA TYR A 172 -2.88 -13.09 -27.13
C TYR A 172 -3.89 -13.37 -28.24
N ARG A 173 -3.98 -12.43 -29.19
CA ARG A 173 -4.95 -12.49 -30.29
C ARG A 173 -4.35 -11.86 -31.53
N ASN A 174 -4.61 -12.46 -32.70
CA ASN A 174 -4.14 -11.94 -34.00
C ASN A 174 -2.62 -11.72 -34.09
N GLY A 175 -1.81 -12.48 -33.34
CA GLY A 175 -0.36 -12.31 -33.29
C GLY A 175 0.12 -11.17 -32.38
N GLU A 176 -0.78 -10.49 -31.68
CA GLU A 176 -0.47 -9.43 -30.72
C GLU A 176 -0.60 -9.95 -29.29
N ALA A 177 0.40 -9.65 -28.45
CA ALA A 177 0.44 -10.01 -27.04
C ALA A 177 0.24 -8.77 -26.16
N ARG A 178 -0.58 -8.89 -25.11
CA ARG A 178 -0.84 -7.80 -24.15
C ARG A 178 0.29 -7.73 -23.09
N ILE A 179 1.21 -6.80 -23.29
CA ILE A 179 2.31 -6.48 -22.36
C ILE A 179 1.91 -5.25 -21.52
N PRO A 180 2.22 -5.19 -20.20
CA PRO A 180 3.05 -6.12 -19.42
C PRO A 180 2.31 -7.33 -18.82
N THR A 181 0.99 -7.38 -18.91
CA THR A 181 0.13 -8.39 -18.24
C THR A 181 0.60 -9.82 -18.49
N LEU A 182 0.98 -10.16 -19.73
CA LEU A 182 1.43 -11.50 -20.09
C LEU A 182 2.68 -11.95 -19.30
N PHE A 183 3.67 -11.08 -19.12
CA PHE A 183 4.88 -11.40 -18.34
C PHE A 183 4.61 -11.45 -16.84
N ALA A 184 3.61 -10.70 -16.38
CA ALA A 184 3.21 -10.71 -14.99
C ALA A 184 2.63 -12.07 -14.57
N LEU A 185 2.01 -12.83 -15.48
CA LEU A 185 1.41 -14.13 -15.15
C LEU A 185 2.41 -15.10 -14.53
N GLY A 186 3.56 -15.33 -15.19
CA GLY A 186 4.58 -16.24 -14.69
C GLY A 186 5.16 -15.78 -13.34
N ASN A 187 5.40 -14.48 -13.20
CA ASN A 187 5.88 -13.90 -11.94
C ASN A 187 4.86 -14.06 -10.80
N LEU A 188 3.58 -13.84 -11.07
CA LEU A 188 2.51 -14.04 -10.10
C LEU A 188 2.36 -15.52 -9.74
N ASN A 189 2.49 -16.43 -10.71
CA ASN A 189 2.41 -17.86 -10.45
C ASN A 189 3.56 -18.34 -9.55
N LEU A 190 4.80 -17.91 -9.83
CA LEU A 190 5.96 -18.21 -8.97
C LEU A 190 5.80 -17.63 -7.57
N LEU A 191 5.27 -16.40 -7.47
CA LEU A 191 5.03 -15.76 -6.19
C LEU A 191 3.95 -16.50 -5.38
N LEU A 192 2.82 -16.86 -6.00
CA LEU A 192 1.75 -17.61 -5.36
C LEU A 192 2.21 -19.03 -4.99
N GLN A 193 3.00 -19.67 -5.83
CA GLN A 193 3.60 -20.97 -5.51
C GLN A 193 4.52 -20.87 -4.28
N ALA A 194 5.36 -19.84 -4.18
CA ALA A 194 6.20 -19.62 -3.00
C ALA A 194 5.38 -19.30 -1.73
N LEU A 195 4.30 -18.52 -1.88
CA LEU A 195 3.49 -18.06 -0.75
C LEU A 195 2.46 -19.10 -0.29
N THR A 196 1.58 -19.54 -1.18
CA THR A 196 0.45 -20.44 -0.89
C THR A 196 0.74 -21.89 -1.27
N GLY A 197 1.76 -22.16 -2.08
CA GLY A 197 2.03 -23.49 -2.63
C GLY A 197 1.12 -23.85 -3.82
N GLU A 198 0.34 -22.89 -4.32
CA GLU A 198 -0.59 -23.10 -5.42
C GLU A 198 0.02 -22.64 -6.76
N ARG A 199 -0.13 -23.49 -7.77
CA ARG A 199 0.29 -23.20 -9.15
C ARG A 199 -0.92 -23.26 -10.07
N PHE A 200 -1.19 -22.16 -10.76
CA PHE A 200 -2.31 -22.02 -11.69
C PHE A 200 -1.87 -22.40 -13.10
N LYS A 201 -2.59 -23.32 -13.74
CA LYS A 201 -2.29 -23.84 -15.09
C LYS A 201 -3.51 -23.73 -16.00
N GLY A 202 -3.26 -23.90 -17.30
CA GLY A 202 -4.31 -23.89 -18.31
C GLY A 202 -4.91 -22.51 -18.52
N ARG A 203 -6.04 -22.47 -19.21
CA ARG A 203 -6.73 -21.24 -19.57
C ARG A 203 -7.30 -20.51 -18.34
N GLU A 204 -8.11 -21.21 -17.54
CA GLU A 204 -8.75 -20.65 -16.35
C GLU A 204 -7.73 -20.08 -15.35
N GLY A 205 -6.60 -20.77 -15.16
CA GLY A 205 -5.52 -20.28 -14.30
C GLY A 205 -4.90 -18.98 -14.81
N LYS A 206 -4.68 -18.86 -16.13
CA LYS A 206 -4.15 -17.63 -16.73
C LYS A 206 -5.15 -16.47 -16.69
N GLU A 207 -6.44 -16.77 -16.84
CA GLU A 207 -7.52 -15.78 -16.69
C GLU A 207 -7.57 -15.27 -15.24
N PHE A 208 -7.47 -16.15 -14.24
CA PHE A 208 -7.36 -15.76 -12.83
C PHE A 208 -6.13 -14.90 -12.55
N LEU A 209 -4.95 -15.33 -12.99
CA LEU A 209 -3.70 -14.57 -12.80
C LEU A 209 -3.75 -13.21 -13.50
N SER A 210 -4.40 -13.13 -14.67
CA SER A 210 -4.64 -11.86 -15.36
C SER A 210 -5.53 -10.94 -14.54
N GLN A 211 -6.61 -11.47 -13.95
CA GLN A 211 -7.49 -10.68 -13.09
C GLN A 211 -6.73 -10.15 -11.87
N VAL A 212 -5.95 -10.99 -11.20
CA VAL A 212 -5.11 -10.57 -10.05
C VAL A 212 -4.11 -9.49 -10.46
N HIS A 213 -3.53 -9.57 -11.66
CA HIS A 213 -2.64 -8.53 -12.17
C HIS A 213 -3.37 -7.20 -12.38
N GLU A 214 -4.51 -7.23 -13.07
CA GLU A 214 -5.31 -6.03 -13.34
C GLU A 214 -5.84 -5.41 -12.03
N ASP A 215 -6.28 -6.23 -11.07
CA ASP A 215 -6.68 -5.79 -9.73
C ASP A 215 -5.52 -5.12 -8.99
N THR A 216 -4.30 -5.63 -9.14
CA THR A 216 -3.09 -5.04 -8.56
C THR A 216 -2.76 -3.68 -9.19
N LEU A 217 -2.86 -3.56 -10.52
CA LEU A 217 -2.68 -2.28 -11.22
C LEU A 217 -3.75 -1.28 -10.83
N ASN A 218 -5.01 -1.70 -10.79
CA ASN A 218 -6.14 -0.88 -10.35
C ASN A 218 -5.96 -0.42 -8.90
N PHE A 219 -5.51 -1.29 -8.01
CA PHE A 219 -5.17 -0.91 -6.65
C PHE A 219 -4.12 0.20 -6.61
N GLN A 220 -3.05 0.11 -7.41
CA GLN A 220 -2.05 1.18 -7.50
C GLN A 220 -2.63 2.48 -8.06
N HIS A 221 -3.40 2.38 -9.15
CA HIS A 221 -4.04 3.51 -9.80
C HIS A 221 -5.04 4.25 -8.92
N TYR A 222 -5.85 3.53 -8.14
CA TYR A 222 -6.82 4.16 -7.23
C TYR A 222 -6.16 4.62 -5.93
N SER A 223 -5.10 3.94 -5.46
CA SER A 223 -4.38 4.35 -4.25
C SER A 223 -3.70 5.71 -4.43
N GLU A 224 -3.06 5.99 -5.56
CA GLU A 224 -2.28 7.22 -5.70
C GLU A 224 -3.10 8.54 -5.58
N PRO A 225 -4.25 8.72 -6.28
CA PRO A 225 -5.08 9.91 -6.15
C PRO A 225 -6.10 9.84 -5.00
N CYS A 226 -6.64 8.66 -4.65
CA CYS A 226 -7.62 8.57 -3.55
C CYS A 226 -6.98 8.44 -2.19
N ALA A 227 -5.89 7.68 -2.02
CA ALA A 227 -5.26 7.54 -0.71
C ALA A 227 -4.73 8.89 -0.24
N SER A 228 -4.00 9.61 -1.10
CA SER A 228 -3.46 10.94 -0.77
C SER A 228 -4.58 11.95 -0.51
N THR A 229 -5.51 12.11 -1.47
CA THR A 229 -6.58 13.12 -1.33
C THR A 229 -7.52 12.82 -0.16
N LEU A 230 -7.97 11.58 0.02
CA LEU A 230 -8.89 11.24 1.11
C LEU A 230 -8.21 11.22 2.48
N THR A 231 -6.89 11.00 2.55
CA THR A 231 -6.14 11.12 3.81
C THR A 231 -6.08 12.58 4.27
N PHE A 232 -5.88 13.52 3.34
CA PHE A 232 -5.84 14.96 3.67
C PHE A 232 -7.23 15.61 3.73
N VAL A 233 -8.19 15.07 2.96
CA VAL A 233 -9.53 15.64 2.76
C VAL A 233 -10.60 14.54 2.90
N PRO A 234 -10.86 14.03 4.12
CA PRO A 234 -11.72 12.85 4.30
C PRO A 234 -13.17 13.06 3.84
N TRP A 235 -13.67 14.28 3.90
CA TRP A 235 -15.04 14.60 3.49
C TRP A 235 -15.25 14.46 1.96
N ALA A 236 -14.19 14.50 1.17
CA ALA A 236 -14.27 14.32 -0.28
C ALA A 236 -14.75 12.92 -0.69
N LYS A 237 -14.76 11.94 0.24
CA LYS A 237 -15.27 10.58 -0.01
C LYS A 237 -16.74 10.53 -0.43
N TYR A 238 -17.52 11.58 -0.15
CA TYR A 238 -18.92 11.67 -0.56
C TYR A 238 -19.11 12.27 -1.96
N LEU A 239 -18.04 12.78 -2.58
CA LEU A 239 -18.07 13.41 -3.89
C LEU A 239 -17.56 12.47 -4.99
N PRO A 240 -18.18 12.45 -6.18
CA PRO A 240 -17.58 11.84 -7.36
C PRO A 240 -16.29 12.60 -7.78
N PRO A 241 -15.25 11.92 -8.29
CA PRO A 241 -15.12 10.47 -8.52
C PRO A 241 -14.63 9.67 -7.29
N PHE A 242 -14.31 10.33 -6.17
CA PHE A 242 -13.66 9.71 -5.01
C PHE A 242 -14.54 8.67 -4.31
N SER A 243 -15.86 8.86 -4.28
CA SER A 243 -16.81 7.87 -3.74
C SER A 243 -16.77 6.56 -4.53
N GLY A 244 -16.72 6.63 -5.86
CA GLY A 244 -16.61 5.47 -6.75
C GLY A 244 -15.29 4.74 -6.54
N HIS A 245 -14.17 5.47 -6.63
CA HIS A 245 -12.85 4.88 -6.41
C HIS A 245 -12.68 4.24 -5.02
N LEU A 246 -13.28 4.81 -3.98
CA LEU A 246 -13.26 4.22 -2.64
C LEU A 246 -14.04 2.89 -2.59
N THR A 247 -15.18 2.84 -3.28
CA THR A 247 -15.98 1.62 -3.43
C THR A 247 -15.19 0.56 -4.19
N ASP A 248 -14.56 0.93 -5.30
CA ASP A 248 -13.74 0.03 -6.11
C ASP A 248 -12.54 -0.51 -5.31
N LEU A 249 -11.83 0.36 -4.57
CA LEU A 249 -10.73 -0.04 -3.69
C LEU A 249 -11.18 -1.00 -2.59
N THR A 250 -12.37 -0.79 -2.03
CA THR A 250 -12.93 -1.66 -0.99
C THR A 250 -13.23 -3.03 -1.57
N ALA A 251 -13.91 -3.09 -2.72
CA ALA A 251 -14.23 -4.34 -3.41
C ALA A 251 -12.97 -5.12 -3.82
N LEU A 252 -11.94 -4.45 -4.33
CA LEU A 252 -10.65 -5.06 -4.67
C LEU A 252 -9.96 -5.66 -3.45
N ASN A 253 -9.91 -4.92 -2.34
CA ASN A 253 -9.33 -5.42 -1.10
C ASN A 253 -10.12 -6.62 -0.55
N ASP A 254 -11.45 -6.60 -0.59
CA ASP A 254 -12.29 -7.69 -0.12
C ASP A 254 -12.07 -8.98 -0.94
N ASN A 255 -11.95 -8.86 -2.26
CA ASN A 255 -11.67 -10.00 -3.15
C ASN A 255 -10.30 -10.63 -2.85
N LEU A 256 -9.25 -9.82 -2.71
CA LEU A 256 -7.91 -10.31 -2.39
C LEU A 256 -7.85 -10.91 -0.97
N ALA A 257 -8.51 -10.28 -0.01
CA ALA A 257 -8.59 -10.78 1.37
C ALA A 257 -9.34 -12.12 1.43
N LYS A 258 -10.43 -12.25 0.66
CA LYS A 258 -11.17 -13.51 0.53
C LYS A 258 -10.28 -14.62 -0.04
N TYR A 259 -9.59 -14.37 -1.16
CA TYR A 259 -8.66 -15.35 -1.73
C TYR A 259 -7.58 -15.77 -0.72
N ALA A 260 -6.94 -14.80 -0.06
CA ALA A 260 -5.92 -15.09 0.95
C ALA A 260 -6.46 -15.94 2.12
N LYS A 261 -7.67 -15.64 2.60
CA LYS A 261 -8.36 -16.41 3.65
C LYS A 261 -8.68 -17.83 3.19
N ASP A 262 -9.23 -17.99 1.98
CA ASP A 262 -9.58 -19.29 1.41
C ASP A 262 -8.34 -20.17 1.22
N SER A 263 -7.27 -19.63 0.63
CA SER A 263 -5.98 -20.35 0.49
C SER A 263 -5.38 -20.72 1.84
N MET A 264 -5.45 -19.82 2.83
CA MET A 264 -4.98 -20.13 4.19
C MET A 264 -5.79 -21.25 4.85
N TYR A 265 -7.13 -21.19 4.81
CA TYR A 265 -7.98 -22.21 5.43
C TYR A 265 -7.80 -23.59 4.78
N LYS A 266 -7.73 -23.62 3.44
CA LYS A 266 -7.43 -24.85 2.68
C LYS A 266 -6.09 -25.46 3.07
N ARG A 267 -5.10 -24.62 3.40
CA ARG A 267 -3.79 -25.09 3.85
C ARG A 267 -3.81 -25.56 5.29
N MET A 268 -4.48 -24.82 6.16
CA MET A 268 -4.63 -25.17 7.58
C MET A 268 -5.34 -26.52 7.77
N SER A 269 -6.34 -26.85 6.94
CA SER A 269 -7.03 -28.14 7.00
C SER A 269 -6.16 -29.32 6.58
N ASN A 270 -5.15 -29.10 5.73
CA ASN A 270 -4.26 -30.13 5.17
C ASN A 270 -2.83 -30.00 5.71
N PHE A 271 -2.65 -29.28 6.81
CA PHE A 271 -1.33 -28.93 7.31
C PHE A 271 -0.58 -30.16 7.84
N ASN A 272 0.67 -30.32 7.40
CA ASN A 272 1.56 -31.39 7.84
C ASN A 272 2.90 -30.77 8.28
N GLU A 273 3.28 -31.01 9.54
CA GLU A 273 4.49 -30.45 10.16
C GLU A 273 5.78 -30.93 9.52
N ASP A 274 5.77 -32.12 8.92
CA ASP A 274 6.92 -32.74 8.26
C ASP A 274 7.12 -32.22 6.83
N LYS A 275 6.12 -31.55 6.25
CA LYS A 275 6.14 -31.08 4.86
C LYS A 275 5.74 -29.62 4.74
N ILE A 276 6.71 -28.74 4.98
CA ILE A 276 6.58 -27.30 4.75
C ILE A 276 6.97 -27.02 3.30
N SER A 277 6.01 -26.63 2.47
CA SER A 277 6.26 -26.36 1.04
C SER A 277 6.11 -24.90 0.62
N CYS A 278 5.53 -24.06 1.47
CA CYS A 278 5.26 -22.66 1.17
C CYS A 278 5.33 -21.78 2.41
N ALA A 279 5.33 -20.46 2.22
CA ALA A 279 5.38 -19.50 3.33
C ALA A 279 4.18 -19.61 4.28
N VAL A 280 2.98 -19.94 3.77
CA VAL A 280 1.78 -20.15 4.59
C VAL A 280 1.94 -21.35 5.52
N ASP A 281 2.50 -22.48 5.06
CA ASP A 281 2.79 -23.63 5.93
C ASP A 281 3.72 -23.24 7.07
N ALA A 282 4.80 -22.52 6.74
CA ALA A 282 5.75 -22.09 7.74
C ALA A 282 5.14 -21.11 8.75
N TYR A 283 4.21 -20.27 8.29
CA TYR A 283 3.48 -19.33 9.15
C TYR A 283 2.53 -20.07 10.10
N ILE A 284 1.84 -21.10 9.61
CA ILE A 284 0.98 -21.97 10.43
C ILE A 284 1.81 -22.69 11.49
N LYS A 285 3.02 -23.17 11.13
CA LYS A 285 3.93 -23.81 12.08
C LYS A 285 4.35 -22.85 13.20
N GLU A 286 4.84 -21.66 12.86
CA GLU A 286 5.24 -20.64 13.86
C GLU A 286 4.05 -20.23 14.74
N MET A 287 2.85 -20.07 14.16
CA MET A 287 1.63 -19.82 14.94
C MET A 287 1.36 -20.91 15.98
N LYS A 288 1.46 -22.20 15.60
CA LYS A 288 1.23 -23.31 16.53
C LYS A 288 2.29 -23.36 17.62
N THR A 289 3.56 -23.23 17.25
CA THR A 289 4.68 -23.24 18.21
C THR A 289 4.58 -22.07 19.20
N ALA A 290 4.16 -20.89 18.74
CA ALA A 290 3.91 -19.74 19.62
C ALA A 290 2.76 -20.01 20.62
N GLN A 291 1.66 -20.63 20.16
CA GLN A 291 0.54 -21.01 21.01
C GLN A 291 0.93 -22.06 22.05
N GLU A 292 1.71 -23.07 21.67
CA GLU A 292 2.21 -24.13 22.56
C GLU A 292 3.15 -23.57 23.64
N ASN A 293 3.99 -22.61 23.28
CA ASN A 293 4.91 -21.94 24.21
C ASN A 293 4.23 -20.90 25.10
N GLY A 294 2.95 -20.59 24.87
CA GLY A 294 2.22 -19.56 25.60
C GLY A 294 2.75 -18.15 25.38
N ASP A 295 3.38 -17.89 24.23
CA ASP A 295 4.05 -16.62 23.96
C ASP A 295 3.05 -15.51 23.61
N THR A 296 2.74 -14.68 24.60
CA THR A 296 1.81 -13.55 24.47
C THR A 296 2.37 -12.36 23.68
N GLU A 297 3.68 -12.32 23.41
CA GLU A 297 4.33 -11.24 22.66
C GLU A 297 4.44 -11.54 21.15
N THR A 298 3.96 -12.71 20.72
CA THR A 298 3.98 -13.09 19.30
C THR A 298 2.86 -12.44 18.53
N HIS A 299 3.22 -11.84 17.40
CA HIS A 299 2.25 -11.26 16.47
C HIS A 299 1.76 -12.25 15.39
N PHE A 300 2.03 -13.55 15.58
CA PHE A 300 1.61 -14.61 14.67
C PHE A 300 0.21 -15.06 15.03
N THR A 301 -0.82 -14.49 14.39
CA THR A 301 -2.23 -14.81 14.65
C THR A 301 -3.00 -15.12 13.37
N ALA A 302 -4.06 -15.93 13.50
CA ALA A 302 -4.98 -16.22 12.41
C ALA A 302 -5.87 -15.01 12.06
N PHE A 303 -6.39 -14.96 10.83
CA PHE A 303 -7.46 -14.02 10.46
C PHE A 303 -8.71 -14.26 11.32
N THR A 304 -9.16 -13.24 12.07
CA THR A 304 -10.20 -13.39 13.11
C THR A 304 -11.57 -12.83 12.68
N THR A 305 -12.39 -13.60 11.97
CA THR A 305 -13.72 -13.25 11.38
C THR A 305 -14.67 -12.23 12.10
N ARG A 306 -14.44 -10.89 12.14
CA ARG A 306 -15.44 -9.87 12.57
C ARG A 306 -15.33 -8.39 12.06
N LYS A 307 -15.88 -8.06 10.88
CA LYS A 307 -16.06 -6.71 10.24
C LYS A 307 -14.89 -5.65 10.20
N PRO A 308 -14.65 -4.97 9.06
CA PRO A 308 -13.59 -3.97 8.89
C PRO A 308 -13.84 -2.62 9.60
N LEU A 309 -12.77 -1.89 9.94
CA LEU A 309 -12.78 -0.74 10.88
C LEU A 309 -13.05 0.64 10.26
N PHE A 310 -13.20 0.73 8.93
CA PHE A 310 -13.25 2.01 8.22
C PHE A 310 -14.37 2.96 8.71
N GLU A 311 -15.50 2.40 9.15
CA GLU A 311 -16.62 3.18 9.72
C GLU A 311 -16.21 3.92 11.01
N ARG A 312 -15.35 3.30 11.84
CA ARG A 312 -14.96 3.85 13.16
C ARG A 312 -13.95 4.98 13.06
N TYR A 313 -13.09 4.99 12.04
CA TYR A 313 -12.08 6.03 11.82
C TYR A 313 -12.69 7.40 11.50
N CYS A 314 -13.82 7.40 10.78
CA CYS A 314 -14.51 8.64 10.43
C CYS A 314 -15.13 9.34 11.65
N ASP A 315 -15.51 8.57 12.68
CA ASP A 315 -16.08 9.09 13.91
C ASP A 315 -15.03 9.53 14.93
N THR A 316 -13.86 8.89 14.97
CA THR A 316 -12.80 9.22 15.95
C THR A 316 -12.07 10.53 15.63
N LYS A 317 -11.92 10.90 14.34
CA LYS A 317 -11.36 12.22 13.97
C LYS A 317 -12.28 13.39 14.33
N ARG A 318 -13.55 13.14 14.70
CA ARG A 318 -14.44 14.17 15.29
C ARG A 318 -14.07 14.49 16.75
N SER A 319 -13.40 13.60 17.48
CA SER A 319 -13.09 13.80 18.91
C SER A 319 -11.72 14.46 19.18
N TYR A 320 -10.88 14.63 18.16
CA TYR A 320 -9.61 15.36 18.25
C TYR A 320 -9.71 16.78 17.67
N ARG A 321 -10.91 17.39 17.74
CA ARG A 321 -11.14 18.81 17.43
C ARG A 321 -11.45 19.60 18.69
#